data_AF-A0A927FC40-F1
#
_entry.id   AF-A0A927FC40-F1
#
_cell.length_a   1.000
_cell.length_b   1.000
_cell.length_c   1.000
_cell.angle_alpha   90.00
_cell.angle_beta   90.00
_cell.angle_gamma   90.00
#
_symmetry.space_group_name_H-M   'P 1'
#
loop_
_entity.id
_entity.type
_entity.pdbx_description
1 polymer ?
#
loop_
_entity_poly.entity_id
_entity_poly.type
_entity_poly.pdbx_seq_one_letter_code
_entity_poly.pdbx_strand_id
1 'polypeptide(L)'
;MINRFRIDGSIDLMGPEVDRAGRGGQIATRDKLHRLRYNPTQAGFHEYLGTPSDITVSQGGTRLTVNDRPCALWHGDGRFDYIRWENIGADPYGNDGGDSDVDGIDEENLEGKQNTEVKSEFNFWAEYKLMDTEDWVHDLAVFRCSTRFSYVRDPIHCIRQFNKVYSPHIGNITDMSNHKPDGVHPDHRYDLANQVSIFAMRFDRDRSPFTHTRWINENGDWMVRHRTGGFEWRVNIENNEDVRSRSTVPWDGGDRDTSSPHNFDGKRLIVLAQSALIGGPLKALGIYTPDSGKNKLNVIGRDRGTGKLLYRDRRVYGMDLADETRTASLEKAGVNIASLGVMNPGQLIALNAYESVRHETYLLVGNPKQIREVVEQNLEGL
;
A
#
# COMPACT_ATOMS: atom_id res chain seq x y z
N MET A 1 -9.30 -21.57 -3.12
CA MET A 1 -9.67 -20.38 -2.33
C MET A 1 -8.55 -20.10 -1.35
N ILE A 2 -7.74 -19.07 -1.59
CA ILE A 2 -6.59 -18.66 -0.76
C ILE A 2 -6.98 -17.36 -0.04
N ASN A 3 -8.06 -17.41 0.72
CA ASN A 3 -8.63 -16.25 1.42
C ASN A 3 -8.75 -16.57 2.91
N ARG A 4 -7.76 -17.26 3.50
CA ARG A 4 -7.82 -17.62 4.91
C ARG A 4 -6.51 -17.29 5.59
N PHE A 5 -6.60 -16.62 6.72
CA PHE A 5 -5.46 -16.40 7.60
C PHE A 5 -5.84 -16.86 8.99
N ARG A 6 -5.16 -17.89 9.49
CA ARG A 6 -5.42 -18.50 10.80
C ARG A 6 -4.13 -18.51 11.60
N ILE A 7 -4.25 -18.21 12.87
CA ILE A 7 -3.16 -18.29 13.83
C ILE A 7 -3.44 -19.55 14.68
N ASP A 8 -2.67 -20.61 14.48
CA ASP A 8 -2.70 -21.85 15.27
C ASP A 8 -4.11 -22.47 15.46
N GLY A 9 -4.83 -22.67 14.35
CA GLY A 9 -6.17 -23.28 14.38
C GLY A 9 -7.27 -22.34 14.85
N SER A 10 -6.97 -21.05 15.05
CA SER A 10 -7.97 -20.01 15.29
C SER A 10 -9.01 -19.92 14.17
N ILE A 11 -10.10 -19.18 14.46
CA ILE A 11 -10.99 -18.70 13.42
C ILE A 11 -10.19 -17.97 12.35
N ASP A 12 -10.65 -18.10 11.11
CA ASP A 12 -10.15 -17.34 9.98
C ASP A 12 -10.37 -15.84 10.20
N LEU A 13 -9.27 -15.08 10.26
CA LEU A 13 -9.26 -13.64 10.53
C LEU A 13 -9.79 -12.82 9.36
N MET A 14 -9.81 -13.38 8.15
CA MET A 14 -10.35 -12.70 6.98
C MET A 14 -11.87 -12.65 7.14
N GLY A 15 -12.57 -13.78 7.04
CA GLY A 15 -14.02 -13.82 7.25
C GLY A 15 -14.83 -13.06 6.20
N PRO A 16 -16.18 -13.03 6.31
CA PRO A 16 -17.06 -12.59 5.23
C PRO A 16 -16.88 -11.15 4.76
N GLU A 17 -16.51 -10.19 5.62
CA GLU A 17 -16.37 -8.79 5.18
C GLU A 17 -15.06 -8.57 4.42
N VAL A 18 -14.00 -9.28 4.81
CA VAL A 18 -12.71 -9.27 4.12
C VAL A 18 -12.69 -10.17 2.88
N ASP A 19 -13.44 -11.28 2.88
CA ASP A 19 -13.51 -12.24 1.78
C ASP A 19 -14.18 -11.65 0.53
N ARG A 20 -14.94 -10.56 0.69
CA ARG A 20 -15.40 -9.76 -0.45
C ARG A 20 -14.20 -9.34 -1.29
N ALA A 21 -14.29 -9.58 -2.59
CA ALA A 21 -13.15 -9.53 -3.51
C ALA A 21 -12.23 -8.34 -3.26
N GLY A 22 -10.95 -8.64 -2.97
CA GLY A 22 -9.91 -7.63 -2.85
C GLY A 22 -9.75 -6.96 -1.49
N ARG A 23 -10.64 -7.19 -0.53
CA ARG A 23 -10.61 -6.47 0.75
C ARG A 23 -9.56 -6.98 1.73
N GLY A 24 -9.06 -8.21 1.58
CA GLY A 24 -7.98 -8.80 2.41
C GLY A 24 -6.66 -8.04 2.38
N GLY A 25 -6.37 -7.36 1.28
CA GLY A 25 -5.32 -6.37 1.22
C GLY A 25 -5.92 -4.96 1.18
N GLN A 26 -5.28 -4.02 1.85
CA GLN A 26 -5.34 -2.62 1.46
C GLN A 26 -3.99 -2.29 0.84
N ILE A 27 -3.86 -2.61 -0.45
CA ILE A 27 -2.66 -2.31 -1.21
C ILE A 27 -3.05 -1.23 -2.21
N ALA A 28 -2.67 0.01 -1.92
CA ALA A 28 -3.18 1.18 -2.62
C ALA A 28 -2.06 2.16 -2.95
N THR A 29 -2.23 2.89 -4.03
CA THR A 29 -1.43 4.08 -4.34
C THR A 29 -2.37 5.27 -4.48
N ARG A 30 -1.98 6.41 -3.91
CA ARG A 30 -2.72 7.67 -4.00
C ARG A 30 -1.76 8.79 -4.30
N ASP A 31 -2.24 9.86 -4.88
CA ASP A 31 -1.43 11.05 -5.13
C ASP A 31 -2.11 12.33 -4.63
N LYS A 32 -1.31 13.23 -4.05
CA LYS A 32 -1.81 14.49 -3.49
C LYS A 32 -2.16 15.54 -4.55
N LEU A 33 -1.57 15.52 -5.76
CA LEU A 33 -1.98 16.39 -6.86
C LEU A 33 -3.42 16.14 -7.27
N HIS A 34 -3.84 14.87 -7.20
CA HIS A 34 -5.21 14.43 -7.44
C HIS A 34 -6.06 14.38 -6.15
N ARG A 35 -5.70 15.14 -5.11
CA ARG A 35 -6.42 15.22 -3.80
C ARG A 35 -6.66 13.87 -3.13
N LEU A 36 -5.77 12.90 -3.34
CA LEU A 36 -5.92 11.51 -2.88
C LEU A 36 -7.16 10.80 -3.46
N ARG A 37 -7.81 11.37 -4.49
CA ARG A 37 -8.98 10.80 -5.17
C ARG A 37 -8.59 9.72 -6.16
N TYR A 38 -7.53 9.96 -6.93
CA TYR A 38 -6.92 8.91 -7.74
C TYR A 38 -6.31 7.87 -6.79
N ASN A 39 -6.98 6.73 -6.67
CA ASN A 39 -6.69 5.70 -5.68
C ASN A 39 -6.71 4.29 -6.28
N PRO A 40 -5.76 3.96 -7.18
CA PRO A 40 -5.59 2.59 -7.66
C PRO A 40 -5.33 1.62 -6.50
N THR A 41 -5.97 0.47 -6.56
CA THR A 41 -5.77 -0.61 -5.59
C THR A 41 -5.51 -1.92 -6.31
N GLN A 42 -4.96 -2.88 -5.56
CA GLN A 42 -4.68 -4.19 -6.12
C GLN A 42 -5.95 -4.86 -6.68
N ALA A 43 -7.14 -4.61 -6.14
CA ALA A 43 -8.31 -5.41 -6.48
C ALA A 43 -9.62 -4.63 -6.76
N GLY A 44 -9.61 -3.30 -6.72
CA GLY A 44 -10.81 -2.51 -6.99
C GLY A 44 -11.89 -2.64 -5.91
N PHE A 45 -13.10 -2.18 -6.20
CA PHE A 45 -14.17 -1.98 -5.20
C PHE A 45 -15.30 -3.01 -5.20
N HIS A 46 -15.52 -3.74 -6.30
CA HIS A 46 -16.58 -4.75 -6.43
C HIS A 46 -16.14 -5.91 -7.33
N GLU A 47 -16.83 -7.05 -7.22
CA GLU A 47 -16.57 -8.28 -7.98
C GLU A 47 -16.50 -8.09 -9.50
N TYR A 48 -17.23 -7.09 -10.04
CA TYR A 48 -17.33 -6.82 -11.47
C TYR A 48 -16.34 -5.77 -11.99
N LEU A 49 -15.85 -4.89 -11.11
CA LEU A 49 -15.02 -3.73 -11.47
C LEU A 49 -13.57 -3.87 -10.98
N GLY A 50 -13.30 -4.90 -10.18
CA GLY A 50 -11.97 -5.41 -9.88
C GLY A 50 -11.30 -6.10 -11.07
N THR A 51 -10.01 -6.42 -10.94
CA THR A 51 -9.25 -7.11 -12.00
C THR A 51 -9.00 -8.54 -11.57
N PRO A 52 -9.49 -9.58 -12.26
CA PRO A 52 -9.11 -10.96 -11.93
C PRO A 52 -7.58 -11.16 -11.95
N SER A 53 -7.08 -12.13 -11.19
CA SER A 53 -5.65 -12.45 -11.13
C SER A 53 -5.44 -13.95 -11.09
N ASP A 54 -4.49 -14.41 -11.88
CA ASP A 54 -3.95 -15.74 -11.72
C ASP A 54 -3.00 -15.78 -10.53
N ILE A 55 -3.21 -16.78 -9.68
CA ILE A 55 -2.35 -17.08 -8.56
C ILE A 55 -1.52 -18.31 -8.90
N THR A 56 -0.20 -18.14 -8.94
CA THR A 56 0.73 -19.24 -9.13
C THR A 56 1.26 -19.72 -7.78
N VAL A 57 1.26 -21.02 -7.54
CA VAL A 57 1.80 -21.62 -6.32
C VAL A 57 3.00 -22.49 -6.69
N SER A 58 4.11 -22.36 -5.96
CA SER A 58 5.28 -23.22 -6.19
C SER A 58 4.97 -24.67 -5.86
N GLN A 59 5.74 -25.58 -6.48
CA GLN A 59 5.80 -26.96 -6.04
C GLN A 59 6.21 -26.99 -4.55
N GLY A 60 5.38 -27.61 -3.71
CA GLY A 60 5.56 -27.62 -2.24
C GLY A 60 4.82 -26.51 -1.48
N GLY A 61 4.16 -25.57 -2.14
CA GLY A 61 3.26 -24.60 -1.49
C GLY A 61 3.93 -23.49 -0.67
N THR A 62 5.26 -23.38 -0.73
CA THR A 62 6.06 -22.40 0.04
C THR A 62 6.08 -21.01 -0.56
N ARG A 63 5.64 -20.85 -1.82
CA ARG A 63 5.56 -19.56 -2.50
C ARG A 63 4.23 -19.42 -3.24
N LEU A 64 3.60 -18.28 -3.06
CA LEU A 64 2.44 -17.81 -3.79
C LEU A 64 2.79 -16.54 -4.54
N THR A 65 2.45 -16.46 -5.81
CA THR A 65 2.64 -15.29 -6.66
C THR A 65 1.30 -14.83 -7.21
N VAL A 66 0.95 -13.57 -6.92
CA VAL A 66 -0.11 -12.84 -7.63
C VAL A 66 0.54 -12.27 -8.88
N ASN A 67 0.14 -12.79 -10.04
CA ASN A 67 0.73 -12.38 -11.32
C ASN A 67 0.41 -10.91 -11.63
N ASP A 68 1.29 -10.28 -12.41
CA ASP A 68 1.16 -8.87 -12.78
C ASP A 68 -0.19 -8.64 -13.45
N ARG A 69 -0.98 -7.70 -12.91
CA ARG A 69 -2.33 -7.42 -13.42
C ARG A 69 -2.71 -5.95 -13.28
N PRO A 70 -3.62 -5.45 -14.13
CA PRO A 70 -4.21 -4.13 -13.99
C PRO A 70 -4.76 -3.83 -12.60
N CYS A 71 -4.41 -2.69 -12.03
CA CYS A 71 -5.09 -2.14 -10.86
C CYS A 71 -6.41 -1.50 -11.29
N ALA A 72 -7.40 -1.55 -10.38
CA ALA A 72 -8.65 -0.82 -10.51
C ALA A 72 -8.73 0.23 -9.42
N LEU A 73 -9.39 1.35 -9.69
CA LEU A 73 -9.68 2.37 -8.70
C LEU A 73 -10.52 1.80 -7.56
N TRP A 74 -10.41 2.40 -6.37
CA TRP A 74 -11.18 1.99 -5.19
C TRP A 74 -12.22 3.03 -4.78
N HIS A 75 -13.39 2.54 -4.41
CA HIS A 75 -14.54 3.26 -3.87
C HIS A 75 -14.29 3.68 -2.42
N GLY A 76 -13.70 4.85 -2.23
CA GLY A 76 -13.23 5.31 -0.93
C GLY A 76 -14.32 5.89 -0.02
N ASP A 77 -15.24 6.65 -0.60
CA ASP A 77 -16.16 7.48 0.16
C ASP A 77 -17.56 7.65 -0.48
N GLY A 78 -17.77 7.11 -1.68
CA GLY A 78 -19.02 7.28 -2.44
C GLY A 78 -19.29 8.73 -2.85
N ARG A 79 -18.26 9.57 -2.93
CA ARG A 79 -18.41 11.03 -3.11
C ARG A 79 -18.04 11.56 -4.49
N PHE A 80 -17.39 10.74 -5.33
CA PHE A 80 -16.95 11.18 -6.66
C PHE A 80 -17.28 10.09 -7.67
N ASP A 81 -18.35 10.32 -8.42
CA ASP A 81 -18.68 9.53 -9.59
C ASP A 81 -17.84 10.00 -10.80
N TYR A 82 -17.27 9.03 -11.49
CA TYR A 82 -16.37 9.15 -12.66
C TYR A 82 -16.65 8.05 -13.69
N ILE A 83 -17.77 7.34 -13.51
CA ILE A 83 -18.14 6.18 -14.31
C ILE A 83 -19.35 6.58 -15.11
N ARG A 84 -19.16 6.83 -16.41
CA ARG A 84 -20.27 7.17 -17.29
C ARG A 84 -20.99 5.95 -17.83
N TRP A 85 -20.24 4.87 -18.06
CA TRP A 85 -20.79 3.64 -18.63
C TRP A 85 -20.89 2.55 -17.57
N GLU A 86 -21.94 1.74 -17.62
CA GLU A 86 -22.15 0.60 -16.71
C GLU A 86 -22.06 -0.75 -17.44
N ASN A 87 -21.29 -0.82 -18.53
CA ASN A 87 -21.30 -1.96 -19.44
C ASN A 87 -20.58 -3.22 -18.94
N ILE A 88 -19.78 -3.13 -17.86
CA ILE A 88 -19.14 -4.28 -17.21
C ILE A 88 -19.57 -4.48 -15.75
N GLY A 89 -20.23 -3.49 -15.13
CA GLY A 89 -20.81 -3.59 -13.80
C GLY A 89 -21.63 -2.35 -13.44
N ALA A 90 -22.58 -2.50 -12.52
CA ALA A 90 -23.38 -1.39 -12.02
C ALA A 90 -22.54 -0.35 -11.29
N ASP A 91 -22.98 0.90 -11.38
CA ASP A 91 -22.43 2.02 -10.65
C ASP A 91 -22.56 1.81 -9.13
N PRO A 92 -21.46 1.83 -8.37
CA PRO A 92 -21.52 1.79 -6.90
C PRO A 92 -22.01 3.12 -6.26
N TYR A 93 -22.09 4.23 -7.00
CA TYR A 93 -22.53 5.52 -6.48
C TYR A 93 -24.06 5.56 -6.33
N GLY A 94 -24.56 6.39 -5.40
CA GLY A 94 -25.99 6.40 -5.05
C GLY A 94 -26.86 7.00 -6.15
N ASN A 95 -28.15 6.65 -6.17
CA ASN A 95 -29.16 7.04 -7.17
C ASN A 95 -29.09 8.53 -7.59
N ASP A 96 -28.47 8.80 -8.74
CA ASP A 96 -28.27 10.14 -9.30
C ASP A 96 -29.30 10.51 -10.38
N GLY A 97 -30.17 9.58 -10.77
CA GLY A 97 -31.18 9.82 -11.79
C GLY A 97 -30.67 9.69 -13.23
N GLY A 98 -29.52 9.05 -13.44
CA GLY A 98 -29.09 8.52 -14.74
C GLY A 98 -28.00 9.34 -15.41
N ASP A 99 -26.76 9.18 -14.95
CA ASP A 99 -25.48 9.66 -15.52
C ASP A 99 -24.93 10.89 -14.78
N SER A 100 -24.02 10.69 -13.83
CA SER A 100 -23.21 11.81 -13.33
C SER A 100 -21.73 11.49 -13.18
N ASP A 101 -21.14 11.08 -14.31
CA ASP A 101 -19.78 11.51 -14.64
C ASP A 101 -19.70 13.05 -14.60
N VAL A 102 -19.01 13.57 -13.59
CA VAL A 102 -18.80 15.01 -13.37
C VAL A 102 -17.39 15.47 -13.74
N ASP A 103 -16.60 14.62 -14.42
CA ASP A 103 -15.23 14.96 -14.79
C ASP A 103 -15.13 15.81 -16.07
N GLY A 104 -16.17 15.77 -16.92
CA GLY A 104 -16.32 16.56 -18.14
C GLY A 104 -15.54 16.03 -19.35
N ILE A 105 -15.15 14.76 -19.36
CA ILE A 105 -14.47 14.10 -20.46
C ILE A 105 -15.49 13.46 -21.42
N ASP A 106 -15.33 13.68 -22.73
CA ASP A 106 -16.17 13.02 -23.73
C ASP A 106 -15.73 11.57 -23.95
N GLU A 107 -16.54 10.63 -23.44
CA GLU A 107 -16.30 9.19 -23.48
C GLU A 107 -17.20 8.46 -24.51
N GLU A 108 -17.88 9.19 -25.40
CA GLU A 108 -18.80 8.59 -26.39
C GLU A 108 -18.14 7.57 -27.30
N ASN A 109 -16.85 7.76 -27.59
CA ASN A 109 -16.05 6.84 -28.41
C ASN A 109 -14.93 6.17 -27.61
N LEU A 110 -15.03 6.15 -26.27
CA LEU A 110 -14.02 5.52 -25.42
C LEU A 110 -14.00 4.01 -25.64
N GLU A 111 -12.90 3.50 -26.20
CA GLU A 111 -12.68 2.06 -26.33
C GLU A 111 -12.68 1.41 -24.95
N GLY A 112 -13.37 0.29 -24.80
CA GLY A 112 -13.50 -0.41 -23.51
C GLY A 112 -14.47 0.26 -22.52
N LYS A 113 -14.91 1.49 -22.78
CA LYS A 113 -15.92 2.23 -22.00
C LYS A 113 -15.56 2.21 -20.51
N GLN A 114 -16.44 1.71 -19.65
CA GLN A 114 -16.24 1.60 -18.20
C GLN A 114 -14.92 0.92 -17.81
N ASN A 115 -14.42 -0.04 -18.59
CA ASN A 115 -13.15 -0.69 -18.27
C ASN A 115 -11.97 0.29 -18.37
N THR A 116 -12.02 1.26 -19.28
CA THR A 116 -10.95 2.24 -19.47
C THR A 116 -11.03 3.36 -18.42
N GLU A 117 -12.21 3.62 -17.88
CA GLU A 117 -12.46 4.56 -16.78
C GLU A 117 -11.91 4.01 -15.45
N VAL A 118 -12.21 2.74 -15.15
CA VAL A 118 -11.92 2.16 -13.83
C VAL A 118 -10.52 1.54 -13.69
N LYS A 119 -9.88 1.15 -14.80
CA LYS A 119 -8.55 0.53 -14.78
C LYS A 119 -7.46 1.59 -14.88
N SER A 120 -6.72 1.75 -13.80
CA SER A 120 -5.68 2.76 -13.69
C SER A 120 -4.47 2.47 -14.58
N GLU A 121 -3.44 3.28 -14.53
CA GLU A 121 -2.22 3.11 -15.30
C GLU A 121 -1.26 2.07 -14.68
N PHE A 122 -1.61 1.57 -13.50
CA PHE A 122 -0.80 0.69 -12.70
C PHE A 122 -1.08 -0.78 -12.95
N ASN A 123 -0.04 -1.60 -12.89
CA ASN A 123 -0.16 -3.02 -12.62
C ASN A 123 0.33 -3.35 -11.22
N PHE A 124 -0.31 -4.32 -10.59
CA PHE A 124 0.06 -4.86 -9.29
C PHE A 124 0.63 -6.27 -9.43
N TRP A 125 1.71 -6.53 -8.69
CA TRP A 125 2.31 -7.84 -8.53
C TRP A 125 2.63 -8.08 -7.05
N ALA A 126 2.52 -9.33 -6.60
CA ALA A 126 2.99 -9.72 -5.26
C ALA A 126 3.54 -11.15 -5.21
N GLU A 127 4.49 -11.37 -4.31
CA GLU A 127 4.99 -12.68 -3.89
C GLU A 127 4.85 -12.80 -2.37
N TYR A 128 4.27 -13.91 -1.93
CA TYR A 128 4.24 -14.34 -0.54
C TYR A 128 5.09 -15.61 -0.45
N LYS A 129 6.20 -15.54 0.29
CA LYS A 129 7.14 -16.66 0.44
C LYS A 129 7.23 -17.05 1.91
N LEU A 130 6.90 -18.30 2.22
CA LEU A 130 7.23 -18.91 3.51
C LEU A 130 8.75 -19.06 3.60
N MET A 131 9.32 -18.53 4.67
CA MET A 131 10.74 -18.60 4.97
C MET A 131 11.06 -19.95 5.61
N ASP A 132 12.26 -20.44 5.35
CA ASP A 132 12.81 -21.60 6.04
C ASP A 132 13.46 -21.12 7.35
N THR A 133 12.95 -21.62 8.47
CA THR A 133 13.25 -21.13 9.83
C THR A 133 13.87 -22.21 10.72
N GLU A 134 14.25 -23.37 10.17
CA GLU A 134 14.76 -24.51 10.96
C GLU A 134 15.97 -24.13 11.82
N ASP A 135 16.89 -23.32 11.28
CA ASP A 135 18.11 -22.87 11.96
C ASP A 135 17.97 -21.50 12.66
N TRP A 136 16.75 -20.95 12.77
CA TRP A 136 16.54 -19.62 13.36
C TRP A 136 16.44 -19.70 14.89
N VAL A 137 16.58 -18.55 15.56
CA VAL A 137 16.47 -18.48 17.04
C VAL A 137 15.12 -19.01 17.55
N HIS A 138 14.09 -18.91 16.72
CA HIS A 138 12.80 -19.58 16.90
C HIS A 138 12.30 -20.11 15.56
N ASP A 139 11.74 -21.31 15.59
CA ASP A 139 10.97 -21.86 14.47
C ASP A 139 9.57 -21.24 14.47
N LEU A 140 9.40 -20.15 13.70
CA LEU A 140 8.15 -19.41 13.55
C LEU A 140 7.67 -19.47 12.11
N ALA A 141 6.35 -19.43 11.91
CA ALA A 141 5.82 -19.16 10.57
C ALA A 141 6.14 -17.71 10.19
N VAL A 142 7.07 -17.54 9.25
CA VAL A 142 7.51 -16.25 8.73
C VAL A 142 7.25 -16.17 7.23
N PHE A 143 6.46 -15.19 6.81
CA PHE A 143 6.18 -14.93 5.40
C PHE A 143 6.83 -13.64 4.96
N ARG A 144 7.67 -13.71 3.93
CA ARG A 144 8.12 -12.52 3.21
C ARG A 144 7.09 -12.14 2.16
N CYS A 145 6.55 -10.94 2.27
CA CYS A 145 5.62 -10.33 1.34
C CYS A 145 6.35 -9.28 0.50
N SER A 146 6.63 -9.59 -0.76
CA SER A 146 7.20 -8.65 -1.73
C SER A 146 6.07 -8.14 -2.62
N THR A 147 5.90 -6.82 -2.72
CA THR A 147 4.84 -6.19 -3.51
C THR A 147 5.42 -5.18 -4.49
N ARG A 148 4.72 -4.96 -5.61
CA ARG A 148 5.09 -3.98 -6.61
C ARG A 148 3.87 -3.36 -7.29
N PHE A 149 3.88 -2.03 -7.40
CA PHE A 149 3.03 -1.24 -8.28
C PHE A 149 3.84 -0.69 -9.42
N SER A 150 3.48 -1.00 -10.66
CA SER A 150 4.23 -0.60 -11.86
C SER A 150 3.36 0.30 -12.74
N TYR A 151 3.78 1.54 -13.03
CA TYR A 151 3.05 2.45 -13.92
C TYR A 151 3.45 2.19 -15.36
N VAL A 152 2.88 1.13 -15.91
CA VAL A 152 3.28 0.55 -17.20
C VAL A 152 2.38 1.00 -18.34
N ARG A 153 1.17 1.47 -18.06
CA ARG A 153 0.21 1.88 -19.08
C ARG A 153 0.27 3.38 -19.30
N ASP A 154 -0.10 3.78 -20.52
CA ASP A 154 -0.14 5.18 -20.88
C ASP A 154 -1.33 5.87 -20.17
N PRO A 155 -1.16 7.11 -19.69
CA PRO A 155 -2.20 7.87 -18.97
C PRO A 155 -3.28 8.41 -19.91
N ILE A 156 -3.95 7.53 -20.63
CA ILE A 156 -4.88 7.90 -21.70
C ILE A 156 -6.20 8.41 -21.13
N HIS A 157 -6.69 7.84 -20.02
CA HIS A 157 -8.04 8.11 -19.52
C HIS A 157 -8.17 8.15 -17.99
N CYS A 158 -8.02 7.02 -17.30
CA CYS A 158 -8.37 6.85 -15.88
C CYS A 158 -7.82 7.97 -14.97
N ILE A 159 -6.52 8.26 -15.00
CA ILE A 159 -5.96 9.35 -14.17
C ILE A 159 -6.48 10.75 -14.55
N ARG A 160 -6.91 10.96 -15.80
CA ARG A 160 -7.36 12.25 -16.31
C ARG A 160 -8.70 12.67 -15.71
N GLN A 161 -9.53 11.71 -15.31
CA GLN A 161 -10.82 11.95 -14.63
C GLN A 161 -10.64 12.75 -13.33
N PHE A 162 -9.43 12.74 -12.76
CA PHE A 162 -9.10 13.48 -11.55
C PHE A 162 -8.42 14.80 -11.91
N ASN A 163 -9.18 15.90 -11.89
CA ASN A 163 -8.62 17.24 -12.12
C ASN A 163 -7.53 17.59 -11.11
N LYS A 164 -6.47 18.28 -11.57
CA LYS A 164 -5.50 18.96 -10.70
C LYS A 164 -6.21 20.10 -10.00
N VAL A 165 -6.25 20.05 -8.67
CA VAL A 165 -6.74 21.20 -7.89
C VAL A 165 -5.74 21.59 -6.79
N TYR A 166 -4.54 21.03 -6.84
CA TYR A 166 -3.42 21.47 -6.04
C TYR A 166 -2.53 22.38 -6.89
N SER A 167 -2.32 23.61 -6.43
CA SER A 167 -1.29 24.51 -6.94
C SER A 167 -0.07 24.38 -6.01
N PRO A 168 0.94 23.55 -6.32
CA PRO A 168 2.20 23.54 -5.59
C PRO A 168 2.90 24.86 -5.90
N HIS A 169 2.53 25.95 -5.22
CA HIS A 169 2.97 27.35 -5.43
C HIS A 169 4.01 27.59 -6.56
N ILE A 170 3.58 27.54 -7.83
CA ILE A 170 4.40 27.75 -9.05
C ILE A 170 5.08 26.47 -9.59
N GLY A 171 4.28 25.48 -9.99
CA GLY A 171 4.52 24.60 -11.17
C GLY A 171 5.75 23.68 -11.21
N ASN A 172 6.66 23.76 -10.23
CA ASN A 172 7.93 23.08 -10.20
C ASN A 172 7.97 22.20 -8.96
N ILE A 173 7.57 20.95 -9.11
CA ILE A 173 8.05 19.93 -8.19
C ILE A 173 9.43 19.57 -8.71
N THR A 174 10.47 19.82 -7.91
CA THR A 174 11.83 19.38 -8.22
C THR A 174 11.77 17.92 -8.67
N ASP A 175 12.47 17.52 -9.73
CA ASP A 175 12.60 16.09 -10.00
C ASP A 175 13.25 15.48 -8.76
N MET A 176 12.51 14.60 -8.08
CA MET A 176 12.98 13.97 -6.85
C MET A 176 13.59 12.62 -7.15
N SER A 177 13.70 12.25 -8.43
CA SER A 177 14.58 11.17 -8.79
C SER A 177 16.02 11.60 -8.53
N ASN A 178 16.75 10.93 -7.64
CA ASN A 178 18.09 11.39 -7.25
C ASN A 178 19.07 11.36 -8.42
N HIS A 179 18.74 10.64 -9.50
CA HIS A 179 19.72 10.25 -10.51
C HIS A 179 19.18 10.11 -11.94
N LYS A 180 17.86 9.96 -12.20
CA LYS A 180 17.28 9.82 -13.56
C LYS A 180 15.76 10.02 -13.61
N PRO A 181 15.24 11.01 -14.38
CA PRO A 181 15.99 12.08 -15.05
C PRO A 181 16.63 13.06 -14.04
N ASP A 182 17.68 13.80 -14.41
CA ASP A 182 18.27 14.79 -13.51
C ASP A 182 17.62 16.17 -13.78
N GLY A 183 17.15 16.90 -12.77
CA GLY A 183 16.72 18.31 -12.95
C GLY A 183 15.54 18.80 -12.11
N VAL A 184 14.92 19.90 -12.54
CA VAL A 184 13.61 20.37 -12.07
C VAL A 184 12.67 20.19 -13.23
N HIS A 185 11.57 19.47 -13.05
CA HIS A 185 10.61 19.22 -14.13
C HIS A 185 9.26 19.85 -13.85
N PRO A 186 8.57 20.32 -14.89
CA PRO A 186 7.19 20.73 -14.75
C PRO A 186 6.33 19.53 -14.38
N ASP A 187 5.37 19.75 -13.49
CA ASP A 187 4.39 18.74 -13.11
C ASP A 187 3.21 18.75 -14.12
N HIS A 188 2.98 17.62 -14.81
CA HIS A 188 1.89 17.44 -15.79
C HIS A 188 0.62 16.81 -15.17
N ARG A 189 -0.55 17.00 -15.81
CA ARG A 189 -1.87 16.54 -15.30
C ARG A 189 -1.90 15.06 -14.86
N TYR A 190 -1.05 14.24 -15.46
CA TYR A 190 -1.00 12.79 -15.32
C TYR A 190 0.22 12.28 -14.52
N ASP A 191 1.00 13.18 -13.93
CA ASP A 191 2.15 12.80 -13.11
C ASP A 191 1.72 12.48 -11.68
N LEU A 192 2.48 11.61 -11.01
CA LEU A 192 2.35 11.37 -9.57
C LEU A 192 3.56 11.98 -8.87
N ALA A 193 3.32 13.09 -8.15
CA ALA A 193 4.41 13.86 -7.57
C ALA A 193 4.51 13.72 -6.06
N ASN A 194 3.42 13.35 -5.38
CA ASN A 194 3.45 13.05 -3.96
C ASN A 194 2.54 11.86 -3.69
N GLN A 195 3.16 10.69 -3.76
CA GLN A 195 2.49 9.41 -3.67
C GLN A 195 2.41 8.93 -2.23
N VAL A 196 1.22 8.50 -1.83
CA VAL A 196 0.99 7.70 -0.63
C VAL A 196 0.71 6.28 -1.06
N SER A 197 1.62 5.36 -0.73
CA SER A 197 1.41 3.93 -0.91
C SER A 197 1.03 3.29 0.40
N ILE A 198 0.07 2.38 0.37
CA ILE A 198 -0.39 1.61 1.53
C ILE A 198 -0.13 0.15 1.21
N PHE A 199 0.52 -0.58 2.11
CA PHE A 199 0.69 -2.02 2.04
C PHE A 199 0.23 -2.61 3.36
N ALA A 200 -1.07 -2.92 3.45
CA ALA A 200 -1.68 -3.40 4.68
C ALA A 200 -2.57 -4.61 4.45
N MET A 201 -2.76 -5.38 5.51
CA MET A 201 -3.77 -6.42 5.61
C MET A 201 -5.01 -5.86 6.28
N ARG A 202 -6.18 -6.38 5.90
CA ARG A 202 -7.42 -6.14 6.64
C ARG A 202 -7.91 -7.43 7.27
N PHE A 203 -8.59 -7.29 8.40
CA PHE A 203 -9.19 -8.39 9.15
C PHE A 203 -10.64 -8.03 9.50
N ASP A 204 -11.50 -9.04 9.61
CA ASP A 204 -12.84 -8.88 10.17
C ASP A 204 -12.68 -8.52 11.65
N ARG A 205 -13.18 -7.35 12.05
CA ARG A 205 -13.04 -6.85 13.42
C ARG A 205 -13.60 -7.81 14.46
N ASP A 206 -14.77 -8.38 14.18
CA ASP A 206 -15.46 -9.28 15.11
C ASP A 206 -14.80 -10.66 15.23
N ARG A 207 -13.80 -10.94 14.38
CA ARG A 207 -13.02 -12.19 14.37
C ARG A 207 -11.59 -11.99 14.86
N SER A 208 -11.14 -10.74 14.95
CA SER A 208 -9.79 -10.38 15.34
C SER A 208 -9.54 -10.74 16.82
N PRO A 209 -8.58 -11.65 17.12
CA PRO A 209 -8.32 -12.06 18.49
C PRO A 209 -7.37 -11.09 19.20
N PHE A 210 -6.93 -10.03 18.53
CA PHE A 210 -5.93 -9.12 19.04
C PHE A 210 -6.55 -8.08 19.96
N THR A 211 -6.11 -8.08 21.21
CA THR A 211 -6.56 -7.13 22.24
C THR A 211 -5.53 -6.04 22.49
N HIS A 212 -4.29 -6.22 22.01
CA HIS A 212 -3.20 -5.29 22.25
C HIS A 212 -2.38 -5.03 20.99
N THR A 213 -1.83 -3.82 20.91
CA THR A 213 -0.86 -3.41 19.90
C THR A 213 0.44 -3.10 20.62
N ARG A 214 1.55 -3.64 20.12
CA ARG A 214 2.89 -3.44 20.67
C ARG A 214 3.82 -2.91 19.60
N TRP A 215 4.77 -2.10 20.00
CA TRP A 215 5.84 -1.61 19.14
C TRP A 215 7.09 -1.40 19.98
N ILE A 216 8.21 -1.19 19.31
CA ILE A 216 9.49 -0.85 19.95
C ILE A 216 9.73 0.64 19.74
N ASN A 217 9.94 1.39 20.82
CA ASN A 217 10.29 2.82 20.72
C ASN A 217 11.76 2.99 20.23
N GLU A 218 12.19 4.22 20.00
CA GLU A 218 13.57 4.50 19.55
C GLU A 218 14.66 3.96 20.47
N ASN A 219 14.39 3.91 21.79
CA ASN A 219 15.31 3.42 22.82
C ASN A 219 15.42 1.89 22.86
N GLY A 220 14.59 1.16 22.10
CA GLY A 220 14.57 -0.31 22.12
C GLY A 220 13.63 -0.92 23.15
N ASP A 221 12.81 -0.12 23.84
CA ASP A 221 11.87 -0.59 24.83
C ASP A 221 10.54 -1.02 24.22
N TRP A 222 9.94 -2.05 24.83
CA TRP A 222 8.58 -2.47 24.47
C TRP A 222 7.54 -1.46 24.94
N MET A 223 6.75 -0.98 24.00
CA MET A 223 5.53 -0.24 24.26
C MET A 223 4.31 -1.15 24.04
N VAL A 224 3.20 -0.82 24.71
CA VAL A 224 1.95 -1.59 24.60
C VAL A 224 0.74 -0.67 24.75
N ARG A 225 -0.31 -0.97 23.99
CA ARG A 225 -1.60 -0.33 24.12
C ARG A 225 -2.73 -1.34 23.96
N HIS A 226 -3.78 -1.17 24.75
CA HIS A 226 -5.00 -1.95 24.63
C HIS A 226 -5.86 -1.43 23.47
N ARG A 227 -6.43 -2.34 22.68
CA ARG A 227 -7.31 -2.04 21.53
C ARG A 227 -8.74 -1.95 22.03
N THR A 228 -9.30 -0.75 22.09
CA THR A 228 -10.70 -0.52 22.51
C THR A 228 -11.40 0.48 21.63
N GLY A 229 -12.67 0.22 21.31
CA GLY A 229 -13.49 1.10 20.48
C GLY A 229 -12.93 1.23 19.06
N GLY A 230 -13.18 2.36 18.41
CA GLY A 230 -12.43 2.75 17.22
C GLY A 230 -11.03 3.18 17.62
N PHE A 231 -10.02 2.38 17.27
CA PHE A 231 -8.62 2.66 17.58
C PHE A 231 -7.86 3.06 16.31
N GLU A 232 -6.83 3.89 16.44
CA GLU A 232 -5.88 4.20 15.38
C GLU A 232 -4.50 4.40 16.02
N TRP A 233 -3.56 3.52 15.68
CA TRP A 233 -2.16 3.58 16.11
C TRP A 233 -1.25 3.71 14.91
N ARG A 234 -0.28 4.63 15.01
CA ARG A 234 0.76 4.82 14.03
C ARG A 234 2.11 4.93 14.72
N VAL A 235 3.11 4.27 14.16
CA VAL A 235 4.50 4.31 14.60
C VAL A 235 5.32 4.84 13.44
N ASN A 236 5.94 6.00 13.60
CA ASN A 236 6.85 6.54 12.62
C ASN A 236 8.16 5.76 12.66
N ILE A 237 8.62 5.29 11.50
CA ILE A 237 9.80 4.44 11.37
C ILE A 237 10.80 4.97 10.34
N GLU A 238 10.41 6.00 9.58
CA GLU A 238 11.31 6.72 8.68
C GLU A 238 10.80 8.15 8.47
N ASN A 239 11.66 9.13 8.70
CA ASN A 239 11.47 10.51 8.31
C ASN A 239 12.76 10.99 7.63
N ASN A 240 12.77 10.99 6.30
CA ASN A 240 13.94 11.31 5.50
C ASN A 240 13.86 12.77 5.03
N GLU A 241 14.44 13.66 5.84
CA GLU A 241 14.43 15.11 5.61
C GLU A 241 15.17 15.54 4.33
N ASP A 242 16.18 14.77 3.86
CA ASP A 242 16.92 15.07 2.62
C ASP A 242 16.03 14.94 1.37
N VAL A 243 15.12 13.97 1.39
CA VAL A 243 14.13 13.81 0.31
C VAL A 243 12.98 14.77 0.55
N ARG A 244 12.49 14.90 1.80
CA ARG A 244 11.38 15.77 2.16
C ARG A 244 11.62 17.24 1.83
N SER A 245 12.84 17.75 2.05
CA SER A 245 13.22 19.15 1.77
C SER A 245 13.06 19.58 0.31
N ARG A 246 12.89 18.61 -0.60
CA ARG A 246 12.67 18.84 -2.05
C ARG A 246 11.20 19.09 -2.40
N SER A 247 10.31 18.89 -1.44
CA SER A 247 8.88 19.11 -1.56
C SER A 247 8.45 20.22 -0.61
N THR A 248 7.67 21.17 -1.12
CA THR A 248 6.98 22.17 -0.29
C THR A 248 5.73 21.58 0.38
N VAL A 249 5.36 20.34 0.05
CA VAL A 249 4.22 19.61 0.62
C VAL A 249 4.65 18.97 1.94
N PRO A 250 4.00 19.32 3.06
CA PRO A 250 4.18 18.62 4.32
C PRO A 250 3.86 17.11 4.19
N TRP A 251 4.54 16.26 4.97
CA TRP A 251 4.07 14.90 5.23
C TRP A 251 2.85 14.95 6.18
N ASP A 252 1.76 15.49 5.67
CA ASP A 252 0.47 15.50 6.36
C ASP A 252 -0.38 14.47 5.64
N GLY A 253 -0.72 13.38 6.30
CA GLY A 253 -1.69 12.42 5.80
C GLY A 253 -3.09 13.03 5.81
N GLY A 254 -3.32 14.12 5.05
CA GLY A 254 -4.33 15.11 5.47
C GLY A 254 -3.90 15.79 6.77
N ASP A 255 -4.30 17.03 6.99
CA ASP A 255 -4.17 17.76 8.26
C ASP A 255 -3.16 17.20 9.29
N ARG A 256 -1.91 17.71 9.32
CA ARG A 256 -1.23 17.82 10.62
C ARG A 256 -1.93 18.95 11.39
N ASP A 257 -3.17 18.68 11.78
CA ASP A 257 -3.56 19.16 13.07
C ASP A 257 -2.66 18.42 14.07
N THR A 258 -1.74 19.17 14.67
CA THR A 258 -0.86 18.75 15.76
C THR A 258 -1.62 18.23 17.00
N SER A 259 -2.94 18.05 16.91
CA SER A 259 -3.87 17.65 17.96
C SER A 259 -4.30 16.18 17.90
N SER A 260 -4.07 15.44 16.80
CA SER A 260 -4.39 14.00 16.73
C SER A 260 -3.16 13.15 17.12
N PRO A 261 -3.29 12.09 17.96
CA PRO A 261 -2.17 11.40 18.61
C PRO A 261 -1.36 10.51 17.65
N HIS A 262 -0.56 11.14 16.79
CA HIS A 262 0.30 10.50 15.78
C HIS A 262 1.79 10.54 16.20
N ASN A 263 2.14 10.07 17.41
CA ASN A 263 3.40 10.47 18.07
C ASN A 263 4.22 9.32 18.67
N PHE A 264 4.58 8.29 17.91
CA PHE A 264 5.59 7.34 18.38
C PHE A 264 6.66 7.12 17.33
N ASP A 265 7.84 7.69 17.56
CA ASP A 265 9.03 7.26 16.86
C ASP A 265 9.42 5.88 17.39
N GLY A 266 9.70 4.96 16.46
CA GLY A 266 9.92 3.57 16.81
C GLY A 266 10.70 2.80 15.77
N LYS A 267 10.92 1.53 16.08
CA LYS A 267 11.57 0.58 15.18
C LYS A 267 10.56 -0.02 14.21
N ARG A 268 11.09 -0.72 13.21
CA ARG A 268 10.35 -1.19 12.03
C ARG A 268 9.44 -2.40 12.28
N LEU A 269 8.92 -2.57 13.50
CA LEU A 269 8.09 -3.69 13.92
C LEU A 269 6.87 -3.22 14.74
N ILE A 270 5.68 -3.63 14.31
CA ILE A 270 4.43 -3.57 15.09
C ILE A 270 3.92 -5.00 15.30
N VAL A 271 3.39 -5.27 16.48
CA VAL A 271 2.90 -6.60 16.88
C VAL A 271 1.47 -6.50 17.39
N LEU A 272 0.55 -7.19 16.73
CA LEU A 272 -0.83 -7.35 17.16
C LEU A 272 -0.91 -8.58 18.06
N ALA A 273 -1.22 -8.41 19.34
CA ALA A 273 -1.11 -9.47 20.35
C ALA A 273 -2.47 -9.81 20.98
N GLN A 274 -2.65 -11.10 21.28
CA GLN A 274 -3.83 -11.60 22.01
C GLN A 274 -3.85 -11.18 23.49
N SER A 275 -2.72 -10.69 24.03
CA SER A 275 -2.63 -10.21 25.41
C SER A 275 -1.54 -9.15 25.59
N ALA A 276 -1.51 -8.53 26.77
CA ALA A 276 -0.44 -7.64 27.20
C ALA A 276 0.85 -8.37 27.58
N LEU A 277 0.96 -9.70 27.49
CA LEU A 277 2.21 -10.40 27.82
C LEU A 277 3.17 -10.37 26.63
N ILE A 278 4.47 -10.23 26.91
CA ILE A 278 5.52 -10.24 25.88
C ILE A 278 5.88 -11.69 25.51
N GLY A 279 5.84 -12.62 26.47
CA GLY A 279 6.04 -14.05 26.24
C GLY A 279 4.79 -14.88 26.59
N GLY A 280 4.94 -16.20 26.54
CA GLY A 280 3.87 -17.15 26.88
C GLY A 280 3.30 -17.87 25.66
N PRO A 281 2.23 -18.66 25.84
CA PRO A 281 1.67 -19.50 24.78
C PRO A 281 0.76 -18.72 23.81
N LEU A 282 0.27 -17.54 24.22
CA LEU A 282 -0.61 -16.71 23.40
C LEU A 282 0.15 -16.12 22.21
N LYS A 283 -0.52 -16.11 21.07
CA LYS A 283 0.08 -15.75 19.79
C LYS A 283 -0.18 -14.29 19.43
N ALA A 284 0.62 -13.83 18.49
CA ALA A 284 0.63 -12.49 17.96
C ALA A 284 0.99 -12.54 16.47
N LEU A 285 0.60 -11.49 15.75
CA LEU A 285 1.02 -11.21 14.38
C LEU A 285 2.01 -10.05 14.40
N GLY A 286 3.25 -10.32 14.02
CA GLY A 286 4.27 -9.32 13.77
C GLY A 286 4.21 -8.84 12.33
N ILE A 287 4.25 -7.52 12.14
CA ILE A 287 4.39 -6.87 10.84
C ILE A 287 5.70 -6.08 10.89
N TYR A 288 6.67 -6.54 10.12
CA TYR A 288 8.03 -6.02 10.11
C TYR A 288 8.43 -5.51 8.73
N THR A 289 9.04 -4.34 8.63
CA THR A 289 9.51 -3.75 7.37
C THR A 289 11.01 -3.54 7.40
N PRO A 290 11.82 -4.41 6.77
CA PRO A 290 13.27 -4.33 6.92
C PRO A 290 13.87 -3.06 6.35
N ASP A 291 15.02 -2.67 6.88
CA ASP A 291 15.89 -1.64 6.30
C ASP A 291 16.72 -2.18 5.12
N SER A 292 16.06 -2.97 4.27
CA SER A 292 16.67 -3.67 3.15
C SER A 292 16.98 -2.73 2.00
N GLY A 293 17.92 -3.12 1.15
CA GLY A 293 18.23 -2.38 -0.08
C GLY A 293 17.01 -2.21 -1.01
N LYS A 294 16.01 -3.11 -0.94
CA LYS A 294 14.76 -2.98 -1.71
C LYS A 294 13.83 -1.93 -1.12
N ASN A 295 13.73 -1.83 0.21
CA ASN A 295 12.91 -0.81 0.88
C ASN A 295 13.57 0.57 0.87
N LYS A 296 14.91 0.65 1.00
CA LYS A 296 15.68 1.89 0.84
C LYS A 296 15.56 2.46 -0.58
N LEU A 297 15.69 1.60 -1.58
CA LEU A 297 15.58 1.96 -3.00
C LEU A 297 14.26 1.42 -3.55
N ASN A 298 13.15 1.94 -3.01
CA ASN A 298 11.79 1.46 -3.25
C ASN A 298 11.27 1.80 -4.65
N VAL A 299 11.88 2.76 -5.34
CA VAL A 299 11.53 3.09 -6.72
C VAL A 299 12.53 2.46 -7.68
N ILE A 300 12.03 1.84 -8.74
CA ILE A 300 12.85 1.27 -9.81
C ILE A 300 12.33 1.70 -11.18
N GLY A 301 13.25 2.04 -12.07
CA GLY A 301 12.97 2.21 -13.50
C GLY A 301 13.28 0.95 -14.28
N ARG A 302 12.41 0.56 -15.20
CA ARG A 302 12.59 -0.61 -16.07
C ARG A 302 12.34 -0.24 -17.51
N ASP A 303 13.10 -0.84 -18.42
CA ASP A 303 12.87 -0.71 -19.85
C ASP A 303 11.54 -1.36 -20.24
N ARG A 304 10.72 -0.64 -21.02
CA ARG A 304 9.38 -1.07 -21.45
C ARG A 304 9.42 -2.28 -22.37
N GLY A 305 10.42 -2.39 -23.24
CA GLY A 305 10.51 -3.47 -24.23
C GLY A 305 11.01 -4.79 -23.65
N THR A 306 11.92 -4.72 -22.67
CA THR A 306 12.64 -5.90 -22.14
C THR A 306 12.36 -6.18 -20.67
N GLY A 307 11.75 -5.25 -19.93
CA GLY A 307 11.53 -5.33 -18.48
C GLY A 307 12.81 -5.27 -17.65
N LYS A 308 13.98 -5.04 -18.27
CA LYS A 308 15.27 -4.96 -17.58
C LYS A 308 15.32 -3.75 -16.66
N LEU A 309 15.97 -3.92 -15.51
CA LEU A 309 16.18 -2.83 -14.57
C LEU A 309 17.17 -1.80 -15.16
N LEU A 310 16.76 -0.54 -15.21
CA LEU A 310 17.58 0.59 -15.66
C LEU A 310 18.22 1.31 -14.49
N TYR A 311 17.44 1.59 -13.43
CA TYR A 311 17.92 2.28 -12.23
C TYR A 311 17.11 1.93 -11.00
N ARG A 312 17.64 2.30 -9.83
CA ARG A 312 17.00 2.21 -8.52
C ARG A 312 17.15 3.54 -7.81
N ASP A 313 16.16 3.93 -7.02
CA ASP A 313 16.11 5.25 -6.42
C ASP A 313 15.44 5.26 -5.05
N ARG A 314 15.91 6.15 -4.17
CA ARG A 314 15.35 6.41 -2.85
C ARG A 314 14.47 7.64 -2.90
N ARG A 315 13.16 7.43 -2.96
CA ARG A 315 12.17 8.52 -2.96
C ARG A 315 11.26 8.52 -1.74
N VAL A 316 11.44 7.56 -0.82
CA VAL A 316 10.75 7.57 0.46
C VAL A 316 11.21 8.76 1.30
N TYR A 317 10.24 9.56 1.74
CA TYR A 317 10.48 10.66 2.66
C TYR A 317 9.77 10.47 4.02
N GLY A 318 8.82 9.54 4.09
CA GLY A 318 8.08 9.21 5.30
C GLY A 318 7.60 7.77 5.26
N MET A 319 7.65 7.07 6.39
CA MET A 319 7.07 5.73 6.54
C MET A 319 6.50 5.56 7.94
N ASP A 320 5.30 4.99 8.03
CA ASP A 320 4.68 4.62 9.29
C ASP A 320 4.11 3.20 9.25
N LEU A 321 4.21 2.50 10.38
CA LEU A 321 3.44 1.30 10.65
C LEU A 321 2.11 1.69 11.29
N ALA A 322 1.01 1.18 10.75
CA ALA A 322 -0.33 1.50 11.21
C ALA A 322 -1.06 0.26 11.70
N ASP A 323 -1.87 0.44 12.74
CA ASP A 323 -2.88 -0.51 13.24
C ASP A 323 -4.14 0.27 13.63
N GLU A 324 -5.22 0.11 12.88
CA GLU A 324 -6.42 0.92 13.04
C GLU A 324 -7.72 0.13 12.80
N THR A 325 -8.80 0.60 13.42
CA THR A 325 -10.16 0.31 12.98
C THR A 325 -10.43 1.08 11.69
N ARG A 326 -10.56 0.37 10.57
CA ARG A 326 -10.71 0.99 9.24
C ARG A 326 -12.16 1.34 8.93
N THR A 327 -13.09 0.46 9.29
CA THR A 327 -14.54 0.67 9.19
C THR A 327 -15.21 0.11 10.44
N ALA A 328 -16.54 0.22 10.53
CA ALA A 328 -17.30 -0.44 11.59
C ALA A 328 -17.16 -1.98 11.60
N SER A 329 -16.65 -2.61 10.53
CA SER A 329 -16.51 -4.06 10.43
C SER A 329 -15.09 -4.55 10.13
N LEU A 330 -14.18 -3.65 9.75
CA LEU A 330 -12.82 -4.00 9.32
C LEU A 330 -11.77 -3.31 10.16
N GLU A 331 -10.74 -4.07 10.52
CA GLU A 331 -9.46 -3.56 11.03
C GLU A 331 -8.42 -3.58 9.91
N LYS A 332 -7.35 -2.79 10.06
CA LYS A 332 -6.25 -2.70 9.11
C LYS A 332 -4.93 -2.62 9.87
N ALA A 333 -3.96 -3.43 9.49
CA ALA A 333 -2.59 -3.29 9.96
C ALA A 333 -1.57 -3.47 8.84
N GLY A 334 -0.52 -2.64 8.84
CA GLY A 334 0.47 -2.63 7.76
C GLY A 334 1.36 -1.41 7.78
N VAL A 335 1.82 -1.01 6.60
CA VAL A 335 2.73 0.11 6.40
C VAL A 335 2.15 1.13 5.43
N ASN A 336 2.32 2.40 5.74
CA ASN A 336 2.08 3.52 4.84
C ASN A 336 3.44 4.12 4.46
N ILE A 337 3.59 4.48 3.18
CA ILE A 337 4.82 5.01 2.62
C ILE A 337 4.49 6.30 1.87
N ALA A 338 5.20 7.36 2.24
CA ALA A 338 5.29 8.61 1.51
C ALA A 338 6.40 8.51 0.49
N SER A 339 6.13 8.81 -0.77
CA SER A 339 7.17 8.91 -1.79
C SER A 339 6.97 10.11 -2.70
N LEU A 340 8.09 10.64 -3.17
CA LEU A 340 8.16 11.87 -3.94
C LEU A 340 8.42 11.57 -5.42
N GLY A 341 7.65 12.21 -6.32
CA GLY A 341 7.99 12.31 -7.75
C GLY A 341 8.00 10.98 -8.49
N VAL A 342 7.07 10.09 -8.19
CA VAL A 342 7.31 8.67 -8.41
C VAL A 342 7.00 8.18 -9.82
N MET A 343 6.19 8.88 -10.63
CA MET A 343 5.77 8.34 -11.94
C MET A 343 5.43 9.49 -12.89
N ASN A 344 6.39 9.85 -13.75
CA ASN A 344 6.18 10.84 -14.81
C ASN A 344 6.22 10.15 -16.18
N PRO A 345 5.08 9.68 -16.72
CA PRO A 345 5.04 9.00 -17.99
C PRO A 345 5.65 9.83 -19.12
N GLY A 346 5.46 11.16 -19.10
CA GLY A 346 6.04 12.08 -20.07
C GLY A 346 7.57 12.01 -20.14
N GLN A 347 8.23 11.98 -18.99
CA GLN A 347 9.70 11.93 -18.91
C GLN A 347 10.26 10.52 -19.15
N LEU A 348 9.53 9.49 -18.73
CA LEU A 348 9.94 8.11 -18.90
C LEU A 348 9.88 7.63 -20.36
N ILE A 349 9.11 8.31 -21.23
CA ILE A 349 9.09 8.06 -22.68
C ILE A 349 10.49 8.18 -23.29
N ALA A 350 11.26 9.21 -22.92
CA ALA A 350 12.60 9.42 -23.47
C ALA A 350 13.59 8.28 -23.12
N LEU A 351 13.37 7.61 -21.98
CA LEU A 351 14.16 6.47 -21.54
C LEU A 351 13.58 5.11 -22.01
N ASN A 352 12.48 5.13 -22.77
CA ASN A 352 11.66 3.95 -23.04
C ASN A 352 11.38 3.16 -21.75
N ALA A 353 11.09 3.86 -20.65
CA ALA A 353 11.05 3.28 -19.32
C ALA A 353 9.65 3.36 -18.69
N TYR A 354 9.43 2.52 -17.69
CA TYR A 354 8.33 2.65 -16.74
C TYR A 354 8.89 2.54 -15.32
N GLU A 355 8.19 3.14 -14.36
CA GLU A 355 8.60 3.10 -12.95
C GLU A 355 7.73 2.14 -12.15
N SER A 356 8.31 1.63 -11.07
CA SER A 356 7.58 0.84 -10.10
C SER A 356 7.96 1.20 -8.68
N VAL A 357 6.96 1.28 -7.81
CA VAL A 357 7.15 1.25 -6.36
C VAL A 357 7.13 -0.20 -5.92
N ARG A 358 8.13 -0.60 -5.16
CA ARG A 358 8.21 -1.92 -4.53
C ARG A 358 8.36 -1.79 -3.03
N HIS A 359 7.83 -2.77 -2.32
CA HIS A 359 7.97 -2.85 -0.88
C HIS A 359 8.07 -4.29 -0.41
N GLU A 360 8.84 -4.51 0.65
CA GLU A 360 8.93 -5.79 1.34
C GLU A 360 8.51 -5.64 2.80
N THR A 361 7.63 -6.54 3.22
CA THR A 361 7.16 -6.66 4.61
C THR A 361 7.26 -8.13 5.00
N TYR A 362 7.55 -8.42 6.26
CA TYR A 362 7.48 -9.75 6.82
C TYR A 362 6.29 -9.86 7.76
N LEU A 363 5.57 -10.97 7.65
CA LEU A 363 4.53 -11.37 8.59
C LEU A 363 5.08 -12.51 9.44
N LEU A 364 5.08 -12.35 10.75
CA LEU A 364 5.60 -13.34 11.70
C LEU A 364 4.49 -13.79 12.63
N VAL A 365 4.35 -15.09 12.85
CA VAL A 365 3.39 -15.65 13.80
C VAL A 365 4.13 -16.33 14.95
N GLY A 366 3.98 -15.79 16.15
CA GLY A 366 4.66 -16.24 17.37
C GLY A 366 4.16 -15.46 18.58
N ASN A 367 4.80 -15.54 19.75
CA ASN A 367 4.56 -14.54 20.80
C ASN A 367 5.44 -13.30 20.56
N PRO A 368 5.12 -12.13 21.16
CA PRO A 368 5.87 -10.89 20.91
C PRO A 368 7.38 -11.00 21.14
N LYS A 369 7.83 -11.74 22.16
CA LYS A 369 9.24 -11.99 22.46
C LYS A 369 9.93 -12.69 21.29
N GLN A 370 9.38 -13.83 20.86
CA GLN A 370 9.95 -14.64 19.78
C GLN A 370 10.00 -13.86 18.47
N ILE A 371 8.94 -13.11 18.16
CA ILE A 371 8.86 -12.27 16.96
C ILE A 371 10.02 -11.26 16.95
N ARG A 372 10.22 -10.52 18.06
CA ARG A 372 11.31 -9.56 18.17
C ARG A 372 12.68 -10.22 18.02
N GLU A 373 12.91 -11.34 18.73
CA GLU A 373 14.20 -12.05 18.69
C GLU A 373 14.52 -12.55 17.27
N VAL A 374 13.54 -13.07 16.53
CA VAL A 374 13.71 -13.45 15.12
C VAL A 374 14.03 -12.23 14.25
N VAL A 375 13.35 -11.11 14.46
CA VAL A 375 13.63 -9.89 13.68
C VAL A 375 15.06 -9.39 13.93
N GLU A 376 15.47 -9.30 15.20
CA GLU A 376 16.79 -8.81 15.60
C GLU A 376 17.93 -9.74 15.13
N GLN A 377 17.73 -11.06 15.15
CA GLN A 377 18.82 -12.02 14.93
C GLN A 377 18.84 -12.63 13.53
N ASN A 378 17.69 -12.72 12.85
CA ASN A 378 17.56 -13.43 11.57
C ASN A 378 17.08 -12.57 10.39
N LEU A 379 16.46 -11.40 10.62
CA LEU A 379 15.82 -10.61 9.55
C LEU A 379 16.34 -9.17 9.44
N GLU A 380 17.61 -8.97 9.07
CA GLU A 380 18.20 -7.63 8.79
C GLU A 380 18.09 -6.59 9.94
N GLY A 381 17.69 -6.98 11.15
CA GLY A 381 17.71 -6.17 12.38
C GLY A 381 16.52 -5.21 12.56
N LEU A 382 16.35 -4.65 13.77
CA LEU A 382 15.25 -3.73 14.11
C LEU A 382 15.50 -2.25 13.83
#